data_AF-A0A3S1E2C3-F1
#
_entry.id   AF-A0A3S1E2C3-F1
#
_cell.length_a   1.000
_cell.length_b   1.000
_cell.length_c   1.000
_cell.angle_alpha   90.00
_cell.angle_beta   90.00
_cell.angle_gamma   90.00
#
_symmetry.space_group_name_H-M   'P 1'
#
loop_
_entity.id
_entity.type
_entity.pdbx_description
1 polymer ?
#
loop_
_entity_poly.entity_id
_entity_poly.type
_entity_poly.pdbx_seq_one_letter_code
_entity_poly.pdbx_strand_id
1 'polypeptide(L)'
;ELGISEITAARPILAALASAAAFSIGAIMPLAMVLLSPPSRLVAVVSVASLLFLAVLGAIGARAGGANVWKATIRVTFWGALAMALTAGIGAIFGTVG
;
A
#
# COMPACT_ATOMS: atom_id res chain seq x y z
N GLU A 1 37.39 15.28 -6.84
CA GLU A 1 36.99 16.03 -8.04
C GLU A 1 37.03 15.16 -9.31
N LEU A 2 36.28 14.05 -9.36
CA LEU A 2 36.18 13.19 -10.54
C LEU A 2 34.74 12.73 -10.68
N GLY A 3 33.95 13.40 -11.53
CA GLY A 3 32.75 12.89 -12.25
C GLY A 3 31.58 12.21 -11.52
N ILE A 4 31.66 11.90 -10.23
CA ILE A 4 30.67 11.08 -9.49
C ILE A 4 29.69 11.94 -8.68
N SER A 5 29.99 13.21 -8.44
CA SER A 5 29.15 14.07 -7.60
C SER A 5 27.77 14.38 -8.21
N GLU A 6 27.64 14.37 -9.55
CA GLU A 6 26.35 14.60 -10.21
C GLU A 6 25.46 13.37 -10.25
N ILE A 7 26.03 12.17 -10.44
CA ILE A 7 25.28 10.90 -10.43
C ILE A 7 24.78 10.57 -9.01
N THR A 8 25.51 11.02 -7.99
CA THR A 8 25.18 10.79 -6.57
C THR A 8 24.44 11.96 -5.92
N ALA A 9 24.13 13.02 -6.67
CA ALA A 9 23.28 14.09 -6.19
C ALA A 9 21.87 13.54 -5.97
N ALA A 10 21.46 13.44 -4.70
CA ALA A 10 20.09 13.05 -4.37
C ALA A 10 19.13 13.99 -5.12
N ARG A 11 18.11 13.43 -5.78
CA ARG A 11 17.03 14.18 -6.44
C ARG A 11 15.79 14.16 -5.53
N PRO A 12 15.77 14.94 -4.41
CA PRO A 12 14.75 14.82 -3.37
C PRO A 12 13.35 15.15 -3.89
N ILE A 13 13.21 16.21 -4.70
CA ILE A 13 11.92 16.61 -5.28
C ILE A 13 11.36 15.49 -6.17
N LEU A 14 12.22 14.88 -7.00
CA LEU A 14 11.79 13.78 -7.87
C LEU A 14 11.36 12.55 -7.04
N ALA A 15 12.11 12.19 -6.01
CA ALA A 15 11.78 11.07 -5.14
C ALA A 15 10.47 11.30 -4.36
N ALA A 16 10.23 12.53 -3.90
CA ALA A 16 8.99 12.93 -3.24
C ALA A 16 7.79 12.82 -4.18
N LEU A 17 7.90 13.38 -5.39
CA LEU A 17 6.83 13.30 -6.40
C LEU A 17 6.56 11.87 -6.84
N ALA A 18 7.61 11.06 -7.04
CA ALA A 18 7.46 9.64 -7.36
C ALA A 18 6.74 8.88 -6.24
N SER A 19 7.06 9.18 -4.98
CA SER A 19 6.40 8.56 -3.82
C SER A 19 4.94 8.99 -3.69
N ALA A 20 4.65 10.28 -3.87
CA ALA A 20 3.28 10.80 -3.85
C ALA A 20 2.41 10.16 -4.94
N ALA A 21 2.96 10.03 -6.16
CA ALA A 21 2.28 9.37 -7.27
C ALA A 21 2.06 7.88 -6.97
N ALA A 22 3.09 7.16 -6.52
CA ALA A 22 2.98 5.75 -6.18
C ALA A 22 1.94 5.49 -5.08
N PHE A 23 1.93 6.31 -4.03
CA PHE A 23 0.95 6.20 -2.94
C PHE A 23 -0.46 6.49 -3.43
N SER A 24 -0.64 7.56 -4.20
CA SER A 24 -1.96 7.94 -4.75
C SER A 24 -2.52 6.84 -5.65
N ILE A 25 -1.71 6.30 -6.56
CA ILE A 25 -2.10 5.18 -7.43
C ILE A 25 -2.40 3.93 -6.60
N GLY A 26 -1.58 3.65 -5.58
CA GLY A 26 -1.78 2.55 -4.64
C GLY A 26 -3.12 2.62 -3.90
N ALA A 27 -3.65 3.81 -3.67
CA ALA A 27 -4.91 4.04 -2.96
C ALA A 27 -6.16 3.99 -3.85
N ILE A 28 -6.03 4.05 -5.19
CA ILE A 28 -7.18 4.14 -6.11
C ILE A 28 -8.15 2.99 -5.90
N MET A 29 -7.64 1.76 -5.88
CA MET A 29 -8.48 0.56 -5.78
C MET A 29 -9.28 0.50 -4.46
N PRO A 30 -8.67 0.64 -3.26
CA PRO A 30 -9.44 0.70 -2.02
C PRO A 30 -10.43 1.86 -1.96
N LEU A 31 -10.05 3.05 -2.45
CA LEU A 31 -10.96 4.20 -2.48
C LEU A 31 -12.16 3.96 -3.42
N ALA A 32 -11.94 3.32 -4.56
CA ALA A 32 -13.03 2.93 -5.45
C ALA A 32 -14.00 1.97 -4.75
N MET A 33 -13.50 1.02 -3.95
CA MET A 33 -14.35 0.09 -3.20
C MET A 33 -15.18 0.78 -2.12
N VAL A 34 -14.67 1.85 -1.49
CA VAL A 34 -15.47 2.65 -0.56
C VAL A 34 -16.72 3.22 -1.24
N LEU A 35 -16.60 3.71 -2.47
CA LEU A 35 -17.71 4.30 -3.22
C LEU A 35 -18.75 3.26 -3.67
N LEU A 36 -18.32 2.03 -3.89
CA LEU A 36 -19.16 0.95 -4.43
C LEU A 36 -19.76 0.04 -3.35
N SER A 37 -19.28 0.10 -2.11
CA SER A 37 -19.65 -0.86 -1.06
C SER A 37 -20.79 -0.36 -0.19
N PRO A 38 -21.74 -1.25 0.19
CA PRO A 38 -22.73 -0.92 1.21
C PRO A 38 -22.06 -0.74 2.59
N PRO A 39 -22.57 0.18 3.45
CA PRO A 39 -21.96 0.49 4.75
C PRO A 39 -21.69 -0.75 5.63
N SER A 40 -22.64 -1.67 5.67
CA SER A 40 -22.57 -2.90 6.49
C SER A 40 -21.44 -3.87 6.11
N ARG A 41 -20.86 -3.74 4.91
CA ARG A 41 -19.73 -4.57 4.44
C ARG A 41 -18.50 -3.76 4.08
N LEU A 42 -18.51 -2.45 4.32
CA LEU A 42 -17.47 -1.53 3.86
C LEU A 42 -16.09 -1.98 4.33
N VAL A 43 -15.93 -2.25 5.63
CA VAL A 43 -14.65 -2.69 6.20
C VAL A 43 -14.17 -3.97 5.53
N ALA A 44 -15.03 -4.98 5.42
CA ALA A 44 -14.66 -6.27 4.83
C ALA A 44 -14.27 -6.13 3.35
N VAL A 45 -15.07 -5.42 2.55
CA VAL A 45 -14.81 -5.27 1.11
C VAL A 45 -13.52 -4.47 0.88
N VAL A 46 -13.35 -3.34 1.57
CA VAL A 46 -12.15 -2.50 1.44
C VAL A 46 -10.89 -3.24 1.89
N SER A 47 -10.95 -4.00 2.98
CA SER A 47 -9.80 -4.78 3.45
C SER A 47 -9.40 -5.87 2.45
N VAL A 48 -10.35 -6.68 1.96
CA VAL A 48 -10.06 -7.75 0.98
C VAL A 48 -9.49 -7.15 -0.31
N ALA A 49 -10.15 -6.11 -0.81
CA ALA A 49 -9.74 -5.37 -1.99
C ALA A 49 -8.30 -4.81 -1.88
N SER A 50 -8.01 -4.16 -0.75
CA SER A 50 -6.68 -3.63 -0.47
C SER A 50 -5.61 -4.71 -0.41
N LEU A 51 -5.89 -5.85 0.23
CA LEU A 51 -4.93 -6.94 0.37
C LEU A 51 -4.62 -7.61 -0.97
N LEU A 52 -5.63 -7.82 -1.81
CA LEU A 52 -5.43 -8.31 -3.17
C LEU A 52 -4.57 -7.33 -3.99
N PHE A 53 -4.85 -6.03 -3.87
CA PHE A 53 -4.08 -5.02 -4.58
C PHE A 53 -2.64 -4.90 -4.05
N LEU A 54 -2.44 -4.95 -2.74
CA LEU A 54 -1.12 -5.02 -2.10
C LEU A 54 -0.34 -6.27 -2.53
N ALA A 55 -1.01 -7.40 -2.72
CA ALA A 55 -0.34 -8.61 -3.19
C ALA A 55 0.23 -8.43 -4.61
N VAL A 56 -0.58 -7.82 -5.50
CA VAL A 56 -0.19 -7.49 -6.87
C VAL A 56 0.94 -6.45 -6.88
N LEU A 57 0.78 -5.35 -6.15
CA LEU A 57 1.80 -4.30 -6.05
C LEU A 57 3.09 -4.82 -5.42
N GLY A 58 3.00 -5.66 -4.39
CA GLY A 58 4.15 -6.32 -3.77
C GLY A 58 4.90 -7.20 -4.75
N ALA A 59 4.19 -7.94 -5.60
CA ALA A 59 4.80 -8.78 -6.62
C ALA A 59 5.49 -7.95 -7.71
N ILE A 60 4.82 -6.88 -8.19
CA ILE A 60 5.38 -5.96 -9.18
C ILE A 60 6.61 -5.25 -8.63
N GLY A 61 6.53 -4.71 -7.41
CA GLY A 61 7.63 -4.01 -6.75
C GLY A 61 8.83 -4.92 -6.49
N ALA A 62 8.59 -6.17 -6.09
CA ALA A 62 9.65 -7.16 -5.91
C ALA A 62 10.37 -7.47 -7.23
N ARG A 63 9.60 -7.62 -8.33
CA ARG A 63 10.17 -7.87 -9.66
C ARG A 63 10.96 -6.66 -10.16
N ALA A 64 10.46 -5.45 -9.96
CA ALA A 64 11.16 -4.21 -10.32
C ALA A 64 12.45 -4.00 -9.49
N GLY A 65 12.45 -4.43 -8.22
CA GLY A 65 13.59 -4.31 -7.31
C GLY A 65 14.55 -5.52 -7.30
N GLY A 66 14.35 -6.53 -8.16
CA GLY A 66 15.20 -7.73 -8.21
C GLY A 66 15.12 -8.63 -6.98
N ALA A 67 14.07 -8.52 -6.17
CA ALA A 67 13.86 -9.30 -4.95
C ALA A 67 13.04 -10.57 -5.22
N ASN A 68 13.04 -11.51 -4.26
CA ASN A 68 12.17 -12.67 -4.32
C ASN A 68 10.69 -12.26 -4.16
N VAL A 69 9.92 -12.43 -5.23
CA VAL A 69 8.50 -12.06 -5.36
C VAL A 69 7.67 -12.62 -4.20
N TRP A 70 7.78 -13.91 -3.90
CA TRP A 70 6.99 -14.55 -2.85
C TRP A 70 7.24 -13.97 -1.47
N LYS A 71 8.52 -13.82 -1.09
CA LYS A 71 8.88 -13.25 0.22
C LYS A 71 8.41 -11.80 0.37
N ALA A 72 8.56 -11.00 -0.68
CA ALA A 72 8.14 -9.62 -0.68
C ALA A 72 6.62 -9.47 -0.60
N THR A 73 5.88 -10.24 -1.40
CA THR A 73 4.41 -10.26 -1.42
C THR A 73 3.84 -10.70 -0.08
N ILE A 74 4.34 -11.79 0.51
CA ILE A 74 3.88 -12.26 1.82
C ILE A 74 4.16 -11.21 2.89
N ARG A 75 5.37 -10.63 2.91
CA ARG A 75 5.73 -9.60 3.90
C ARG A 75 4.79 -8.39 3.82
N VAL A 76 4.55 -7.84 2.63
CA VAL A 76 3.74 -6.63 2.50
C VAL A 76 2.26 -6.88 2.80
N THR A 77 1.73 -8.02 2.35
CA THR A 77 0.32 -8.39 2.60
C THR A 77 0.08 -8.73 4.06
N PHE A 78 1.00 -9.44 4.72
CA PHE A 78 0.90 -9.76 6.14
C PHE A 78 0.87 -8.49 7.01
N TRP A 79 1.84 -7.58 6.81
CA TRP A 79 1.87 -6.33 7.58
C TRP A 79 0.69 -5.42 7.27
N GLY A 80 0.22 -5.40 6.01
CA GLY A 80 -1.01 -4.71 5.63
C GLY A 80 -2.24 -5.27 6.35
N ALA A 81 -2.39 -6.60 6.38
CA ALA A 81 -3.50 -7.27 7.04
C ALA A 81 -3.51 -7.02 8.54
N LEU A 82 -2.33 -7.08 9.19
CA LEU A 82 -2.20 -6.79 10.61
C LEU A 82 -2.60 -5.34 10.93
N ALA A 83 -2.13 -4.37 10.14
CA ALA A 83 -2.50 -2.97 10.33
C ALA A 83 -4.01 -2.74 10.17
N MET A 84 -4.64 -3.37 9.18
CA MET A 84 -6.09 -3.32 8.97
C MET A 84 -6.87 -3.97 10.12
N ALA A 85 -6.41 -5.12 10.62
CA ALA A 85 -7.04 -5.79 11.75
C ALA A 85 -6.96 -4.94 13.02
N LEU A 86 -5.83 -4.31 13.29
CA LEU A 86 -5.66 -3.42 14.44
C LEU A 86 -6.55 -2.18 14.34
N THR A 87 -6.60 -1.52 13.17
CA THR A 87 -7.43 -0.33 12.97
C THR A 87 -8.93 -0.64 13.05
N ALA A 88 -9.37 -1.75 12.44
CA ALA A 88 -10.75 -2.22 12.57
C ALA A 88 -11.09 -2.62 14.01
N GLY A 89 -10.16 -3.28 14.72
CA GLY A 89 -10.34 -3.66 16.13
C GLY A 89 -10.47 -2.45 17.05
N ILE A 90 -9.64 -1.42 16.86
CA ILE A 90 -9.76 -0.14 17.58
C ILE A 90 -11.13 0.48 17.28
N GLY A 91 -11.53 0.55 16.00
CA GLY A 91 -12.82 1.12 15.63
C GLY A 91 -14.01 0.36 16.22
N ALA A 92 -13.92 -0.97 16.35
CA ALA A 92 -14.93 -1.79 17.01
C ALA A 92 -15.00 -1.51 18.53
N ILE A 93 -13.87 -1.32 19.21
CA ILE A 93 -13.82 -1.01 20.65
C ILE A 93 -14.48 0.35 20.94
N PHE A 94 -14.25 1.35 20.09
CA PHE A 94 -14.79 2.70 20.26
C PHE A 94 -16.17 2.90 19.61
N GLY A 95 -16.77 1.85 19.04
CA GLY A 95 -18.10 1.93 18.41
C GLY A 95 -18.15 2.81 17.15
N THR A 96 -17.00 3.06 16.51
CA THR A 96 -16.90 3.86 15.28
C THR A 96 -17.02 3.00 14.01
N VAL A 97 -17.05 1.68 14.16
CA VAL A 97 -17.31 0.70 13.10
C VAL A 97 -18.74 0.19 13.27
N GLY A 98 -19.66 0.75 12.48
CA GLY A 98 -21.09 0.42 12.43
C GLY A 98 -21.68 0.73 11.07
#